data_AF-A0A2T2ZLK4-F1
#
_entry.id   AF-A0A2T2ZLK4-F1
#
_cell.length_a   1.000
_cell.length_b   1.000
_cell.length_c   1.000
_cell.angle_alpha   90.00
_cell.angle_beta   90.00
_cell.angle_gamma   90.00
#
_symmetry.space_group_name_H-M   'P 1'
#
loop_
_entity.id
_entity.type
_entity.pdbx_description
1 polymer ?
#
loop_
_entity_poly.entity_id
_entity_poly.type
_entity_poly.pdbx_seq_one_letter_code
_entity_poly.pdbx_strand_id
1 'polypeptide(L)'
;MSEMSAIESVLEEDSLPGRVKRQRIFDLLNVRPHLGAEVAARYLAETENEAGADYVAQYLALIPGMTAEKTRAAERLRRSQALTGAASWLVPWLPDDLLDAFITDYLTASEPSESPARSVVYCIGLFHPQLLRPYGNRLEPLMVRALLSGGPDELADAFLELWEQTHTLPKLEALALIRTDHARELVRSARDTVDEPSDWTLLMQLAGTLPDTGQPSGFWPACMGFIADRQQSPHTVGGLFHGEVPVCLACGTPAEQVLKLAADSLPFALKNDPSFFWYTCGCYSLESTTLRITPEGTHVYYGPSAPATDSTAMVPGGERSLVLEHHPNQTGISDESTDESNQHQVGGLPNWITVDRHPRCPECGNYMPFLASIGGNLTPFGNLAFDGTLYGFWCDDCCVSSTKYQS
;
A
#
# COMPACT_ATOMS: atom_id res chain seq x y z
N MET A 1 -18.25 -31.41 -8.90
CA MET A 1 -18.74 -30.10 -8.46
C MET A 1 -18.07 -29.05 -9.33
N SER A 2 -18.80 -28.14 -9.97
CA SER A 2 -18.16 -27.05 -10.72
C SER A 2 -17.40 -26.14 -9.73
N GLU A 3 -16.37 -25.44 -10.20
CA GLU A 3 -15.57 -24.54 -9.35
C GLU A 3 -16.42 -23.46 -8.71
N MET A 4 -17.39 -22.92 -9.46
CA MET A 4 -18.36 -21.96 -8.96
C MET A 4 -19.26 -22.55 -7.87
N SER A 5 -19.69 -23.81 -8.02
CA SER A 5 -20.48 -24.50 -6.99
C SER A 5 -19.70 -24.70 -5.69
N ALA A 6 -18.37 -24.79 -5.74
CA ALA A 6 -17.54 -24.84 -4.54
C ALA A 6 -17.48 -23.48 -3.83
N ILE A 7 -17.39 -22.37 -4.57
CA ILE A 7 -17.44 -21.01 -4.01
C ILE A 7 -18.80 -20.77 -3.35
N GLU A 8 -19.90 -21.07 -4.06
CA GLU A 8 -21.25 -20.92 -3.50
C GLU A 8 -21.46 -21.78 -2.25
N SER A 9 -20.96 -23.01 -2.25
CA SER A 9 -21.03 -23.87 -1.06
C SER A 9 -20.32 -23.28 0.16
N VAL A 10 -19.25 -22.50 -0.01
CA VAL A 10 -18.58 -21.80 1.10
C VAL A 10 -19.41 -20.60 1.55
N LEU A 11 -20.04 -19.89 0.61
CA LEU A 11 -20.88 -18.73 0.91
C LEU A 11 -22.16 -19.11 1.64
N GLU A 12 -22.75 -20.26 1.32
CA GLU A 12 -23.95 -20.82 1.97
C GLU A 12 -23.69 -21.40 3.37
N GLU A 13 -22.43 -21.54 3.79
CA GLU A 13 -22.08 -22.10 5.11
C GLU A 13 -22.26 -21.03 6.22
N ASP A 14 -23.48 -20.88 6.73
CA ASP A 14 -23.86 -19.87 7.74
C ASP A 14 -23.02 -19.91 9.04
N SER A 15 -22.42 -21.05 9.36
CA SER A 15 -21.56 -21.20 10.55
C SER A 15 -20.20 -20.51 10.43
N LEU A 16 -19.78 -20.10 9.22
CA LEU A 16 -18.49 -19.47 9.01
C LEU A 16 -18.55 -17.94 9.10
N PRO A 17 -17.65 -17.31 9.88
CA PRO A 17 -17.45 -15.87 9.80
C PRO A 17 -16.99 -15.44 8.41
N GLY A 18 -17.34 -14.21 7.99
CA GLY A 18 -17.00 -13.68 6.65
C GLY A 18 -15.51 -13.78 6.31
N ARG A 19 -14.60 -13.45 7.24
CA ARG A 19 -13.15 -13.61 7.05
C ARG A 19 -12.72 -15.05 6.75
N VAL A 20 -13.40 -16.04 7.33
CA VAL A 20 -13.11 -17.46 7.13
C VAL A 20 -13.66 -17.92 5.78
N LYS A 21 -14.85 -17.44 5.39
CA LYS A 21 -15.40 -17.67 4.04
C LYS A 21 -14.46 -17.12 2.97
N ARG A 22 -14.03 -15.87 3.11
CA ARG A 22 -13.06 -15.22 2.22
C ARG A 22 -11.79 -16.05 2.06
N GLN A 23 -11.14 -16.43 3.17
CA GLN A 23 -9.92 -17.23 3.11
C GLN A 23 -10.14 -18.59 2.42
N ARG A 24 -11.24 -19.30 2.73
CA ARG A 24 -11.55 -20.57 2.06
C ARG A 24 -11.75 -20.39 0.55
N ILE A 25 -12.39 -19.31 0.11
CA ILE A 25 -12.54 -18.99 -1.32
C ILE A 25 -11.17 -18.74 -1.96
N PHE A 26 -10.28 -18.02 -1.27
CA PHE A 26 -8.93 -17.76 -1.77
C PHE A 26 -8.15 -19.06 -1.91
N ASP A 27 -8.19 -19.94 -0.90
CA ASP A 27 -7.55 -21.26 -0.94
C ASP A 27 -8.06 -22.12 -2.10
N LEU A 28 -9.37 -22.07 -2.39
CA LEU A 28 -9.99 -22.79 -3.52
C LEU A 28 -9.52 -22.30 -4.89
N LEU A 29 -9.27 -21.00 -5.02
CA LEU A 29 -8.82 -20.36 -6.26
C LEU A 29 -7.29 -20.48 -6.45
N ASN A 30 -6.52 -20.39 -5.36
CA ASN A 30 -5.06 -20.37 -5.38
C ASN A 30 -4.43 -21.66 -5.93
N VAL A 31 -5.09 -22.81 -5.76
CA VAL A 31 -4.61 -24.10 -6.27
C VAL A 31 -4.86 -24.33 -7.77
N ARG A 32 -5.41 -23.33 -8.48
CA ARG A 32 -5.79 -23.44 -9.89
C ARG A 32 -4.71 -22.86 -10.81
N PRO A 33 -4.71 -23.24 -12.11
CA PRO A 33 -3.87 -22.58 -13.11
C PRO A 33 -4.08 -21.06 -13.08
N HIS A 34 -2.99 -20.30 -13.25
CA HIS A 34 -3.01 -18.83 -13.19
C HIS A 34 -3.65 -18.27 -11.92
N LEU A 35 -3.49 -18.99 -10.79
CA LEU A 35 -4.08 -18.62 -9.51
C LEU A 35 -5.59 -18.39 -9.63
N GLY A 36 -6.29 -19.19 -10.45
CA GLY A 36 -7.75 -19.13 -10.56
C GLY A 36 -8.34 -17.81 -11.09
N ALA A 37 -7.55 -16.92 -11.68
CA ALA A 37 -8.01 -15.60 -12.14
C ALA A 37 -9.19 -15.68 -13.11
N GLU A 38 -9.15 -16.61 -14.08
CA GLU A 38 -10.27 -16.84 -15.02
C GLU A 38 -11.54 -17.32 -14.32
N VAL A 39 -11.39 -18.18 -13.29
CA VAL A 39 -12.51 -18.70 -12.50
C VAL A 39 -13.12 -17.58 -11.66
N ALA A 40 -12.29 -16.74 -11.05
CA ALA A 40 -12.70 -15.55 -10.31
C ALA A 40 -13.47 -14.58 -11.22
N ALA A 41 -12.93 -14.26 -12.39
CA ALA A 41 -13.58 -13.37 -13.37
C ALA A 41 -14.92 -13.95 -13.87
N ARG A 42 -14.99 -15.26 -14.15
CA ARG A 42 -16.23 -15.93 -14.52
C ARG A 42 -17.25 -15.94 -13.38
N TYR A 43 -16.81 -16.15 -12.14
CA TYR A 43 -17.68 -16.06 -10.98
C TYR A 43 -18.30 -14.66 -10.86
N LEU A 44 -17.48 -13.61 -10.96
CA LEU A 44 -17.96 -12.22 -10.97
C LEU A 44 -18.87 -11.90 -12.16
N ALA A 45 -18.70 -12.61 -13.29
CA ALA A 45 -19.55 -12.47 -14.47
C ALA A 45 -21.00 -12.98 -14.24
N GLU A 46 -21.16 -13.99 -13.39
CA GLU A 46 -22.39 -14.79 -13.27
C GLU A 46 -23.09 -14.67 -11.91
N THR A 47 -22.38 -14.26 -10.86
CA THR A 47 -22.93 -14.18 -9.50
C THR A 47 -23.96 -13.06 -9.34
N GLU A 48 -24.91 -13.29 -8.43
CA GLU A 48 -25.81 -12.28 -7.87
C GLU A 48 -25.59 -12.12 -6.34
N ASN A 49 -24.58 -12.81 -5.79
CA ASN A 49 -24.25 -12.79 -4.36
C ASN A 49 -23.28 -11.63 -4.07
N GLU A 50 -23.74 -10.63 -3.31
CA GLU A 50 -22.96 -9.43 -2.97
C GLU A 50 -21.66 -9.77 -2.21
N ALA A 51 -21.74 -10.63 -1.18
CA ALA A 51 -20.57 -11.04 -0.41
C ALA A 51 -19.59 -11.87 -1.27
N GLY A 52 -20.11 -12.74 -2.12
CA GLY A 52 -19.31 -13.50 -3.09
C GLY A 52 -18.58 -12.58 -4.06
N ALA A 53 -19.28 -11.57 -4.59
CA ALA A 53 -18.69 -10.59 -5.49
C ALA A 53 -17.58 -9.79 -4.80
N ASP A 54 -17.80 -9.32 -3.57
CA ASP A 54 -16.80 -8.59 -2.79
C ASP A 54 -15.54 -9.45 -2.53
N TYR A 55 -15.71 -10.68 -2.03
CA TYR A 55 -14.57 -11.56 -1.74
C TYR A 55 -13.79 -11.94 -3.01
N VAL A 56 -14.49 -12.27 -4.10
CA VAL A 56 -13.81 -12.70 -5.34
C VAL A 56 -13.17 -11.50 -6.06
N ALA A 57 -13.72 -10.29 -5.95
CA ALA A 57 -13.08 -9.08 -6.46
C ALA A 57 -11.80 -8.74 -5.68
N GLN A 58 -11.83 -8.87 -4.34
CA GLN A 58 -10.62 -8.77 -3.51
C GLN A 58 -9.55 -9.76 -3.97
N TYR A 59 -9.91 -11.04 -4.18
CA TYR A 59 -8.96 -12.04 -4.65
C TYR A 59 -8.35 -11.67 -6.01
N LEU A 60 -9.19 -11.30 -6.97
CA LEU A 60 -8.75 -10.95 -8.33
C LEU A 60 -7.82 -9.72 -8.33
N ALA A 61 -8.02 -8.78 -7.41
CA ALA A 61 -7.14 -7.64 -7.21
C ALA A 61 -5.72 -8.05 -6.81
N LEU A 62 -5.54 -9.19 -6.13
CA LEU A 62 -4.23 -9.69 -5.67
C LEU A 62 -3.42 -10.38 -6.77
N ILE A 63 -4.01 -10.65 -7.95
CA ILE A 63 -3.33 -11.36 -9.02
C ILE A 63 -2.72 -10.35 -10.01
N PRO A 64 -1.39 -10.40 -10.25
CA PRO A 64 -0.73 -9.54 -11.22
C PRO A 64 -1.03 -9.96 -12.66
N GLY A 65 -1.02 -9.01 -13.60
CA GLY A 65 -1.09 -9.23 -15.04
C GLY A 65 -2.48 -9.52 -15.61
N MET A 66 -3.53 -9.43 -14.79
CA MET A 66 -4.90 -9.85 -15.16
C MET A 66 -5.80 -8.69 -15.58
N THR A 67 -5.27 -7.72 -16.34
CA THR A 67 -6.03 -6.50 -16.70
C THR A 67 -7.33 -6.84 -17.45
N ALA A 68 -7.30 -7.76 -18.41
CA ALA A 68 -8.49 -8.11 -19.20
C ALA A 68 -9.60 -8.74 -18.35
N GLU A 69 -9.23 -9.61 -17.41
CA GLU A 69 -10.11 -10.24 -16.44
C GLU A 69 -10.69 -9.21 -15.46
N LYS A 70 -9.85 -8.33 -14.91
CA LYS A 70 -10.24 -7.24 -14.01
C LYS A 70 -11.23 -6.29 -14.69
N THR A 71 -10.96 -5.87 -15.94
CA THR A 71 -11.86 -5.03 -16.72
C THR A 71 -13.20 -5.70 -16.98
N ARG A 72 -13.21 -6.95 -17.47
CA ARG A 72 -14.45 -7.68 -17.76
C ARG A 72 -15.31 -7.87 -16.50
N ALA A 73 -14.67 -8.19 -15.37
CA ALA A 73 -15.35 -8.30 -14.09
C ALA A 73 -15.99 -6.95 -13.67
N ALA A 74 -15.23 -5.85 -13.72
CA ALA A 74 -15.74 -4.53 -13.38
C ALA A 74 -16.89 -4.07 -14.29
N GLU A 75 -16.83 -4.34 -15.60
CA GLU A 75 -17.93 -4.05 -16.54
C GLU A 75 -19.22 -4.77 -16.14
N ARG A 76 -19.12 -6.03 -15.68
CA ARG A 76 -20.29 -6.77 -15.19
C ARG A 76 -20.81 -6.19 -13.88
N LEU A 77 -19.92 -5.97 -12.91
CA LEU A 77 -20.28 -5.46 -11.59
C LEU A 77 -21.00 -4.12 -11.71
N ARG A 78 -20.53 -3.23 -12.60
CA ARG A 78 -21.17 -1.94 -12.90
C ARG A 78 -22.63 -2.06 -13.33
N ARG A 79 -22.99 -3.13 -14.07
CA ARG A 79 -24.37 -3.33 -14.58
C ARG A 79 -25.35 -3.81 -13.50
N SER A 80 -24.87 -4.18 -12.31
CA SER A 80 -25.71 -4.62 -11.20
C SER A 80 -25.59 -3.66 -10.02
N GLN A 81 -26.68 -2.94 -9.73
CA GLN A 81 -26.75 -2.01 -8.60
C GLN A 81 -26.31 -2.63 -7.27
N ALA A 82 -26.61 -3.91 -7.02
CA ALA A 82 -26.22 -4.58 -5.78
C ALA A 82 -24.72 -4.93 -5.71
N LEU A 83 -24.04 -5.08 -6.86
CA LEU A 83 -22.67 -5.58 -6.92
C LEU A 83 -21.65 -4.51 -7.27
N THR A 84 -22.08 -3.32 -7.70
CA THR A 84 -21.22 -2.21 -8.14
C THR A 84 -20.11 -1.89 -7.13
N GLY A 85 -20.40 -1.94 -5.83
CA GLY A 85 -19.41 -1.67 -4.78
C GLY A 85 -18.17 -2.56 -4.86
N ALA A 86 -18.31 -3.83 -5.25
CA ALA A 86 -17.19 -4.77 -5.35
C ALA A 86 -16.18 -4.38 -6.45
N ALA A 87 -16.57 -3.56 -7.43
CA ALA A 87 -15.64 -3.07 -8.47
C ALA A 87 -14.58 -2.10 -7.92
N SER A 88 -14.80 -1.53 -6.72
CA SER A 88 -13.85 -0.63 -6.05
C SER A 88 -12.46 -1.25 -5.88
N TRP A 89 -12.39 -2.55 -5.60
CA TRP A 89 -11.15 -3.32 -5.49
C TRP A 89 -10.35 -3.36 -6.79
N LEU A 90 -10.99 -3.19 -7.95
CA LEU A 90 -10.36 -3.37 -9.27
C LEU A 90 -9.90 -2.05 -9.91
N VAL A 91 -10.31 -0.90 -9.34
CA VAL A 91 -10.08 0.45 -9.87
C VAL A 91 -8.65 0.73 -10.33
N PRO A 92 -7.58 0.31 -9.63
CA PRO A 92 -6.22 0.62 -10.04
C PRO A 92 -5.85 0.16 -11.46
N TRP A 93 -6.55 -0.84 -11.99
CA TRP A 93 -6.23 -1.48 -13.29
C TRP A 93 -7.30 -1.25 -14.37
N LEU A 94 -8.35 -0.47 -14.07
CA LEU A 94 -9.41 -0.24 -15.05
C LEU A 94 -9.00 0.84 -16.06
N PRO A 95 -9.42 0.70 -17.33
CA PRO A 95 -9.17 1.72 -18.34
C PRO A 95 -10.02 2.97 -18.09
N ASP A 96 -9.52 4.13 -18.51
CA ASP A 96 -10.14 5.45 -18.28
C ASP A 96 -11.60 5.52 -18.75
N ASP A 97 -11.94 4.89 -19.88
CA ASP A 97 -13.31 4.91 -20.42
C ASP A 97 -14.31 4.19 -19.51
N LEU A 98 -13.90 3.11 -18.85
CA LEU A 98 -14.72 2.44 -17.86
C LEU A 98 -14.80 3.24 -16.55
N LEU A 99 -13.71 3.89 -16.14
CA LEU A 99 -13.69 4.76 -14.96
C LEU A 99 -14.63 5.97 -15.14
N ASP A 100 -14.57 6.65 -16.29
CA ASP A 100 -15.48 7.75 -16.67
C ASP A 100 -16.95 7.32 -16.62
N ALA A 101 -17.22 6.06 -16.96
CA ALA A 101 -18.55 5.52 -16.93
C ALA A 101 -19.08 5.33 -15.49
N PHE A 102 -18.24 4.88 -14.55
CA PHE A 102 -18.59 4.87 -13.11
C PHE A 102 -18.79 6.28 -12.55
N ILE A 103 -17.93 7.23 -12.93
CA ILE A 103 -18.07 8.64 -12.54
C ILE A 103 -19.42 9.19 -13.03
N THR A 104 -19.79 8.90 -14.28
CA THR A 104 -21.07 9.32 -14.86
C THR A 104 -22.26 8.73 -14.09
N ASP A 105 -22.23 7.43 -13.77
CA ASP A 105 -23.29 6.78 -13.01
C ASP A 105 -23.48 7.44 -11.63
N TYR A 106 -22.37 7.77 -10.95
CA TYR A 106 -22.40 8.49 -9.67
C TYR A 106 -22.97 9.91 -9.81
N LEU A 107 -22.48 10.68 -10.78
CA LEU A 107 -22.87 12.08 -10.97
C LEU A 107 -24.31 12.26 -11.47
N THR A 108 -24.92 11.22 -12.05
CA THR A 108 -26.31 11.22 -12.53
C THR A 108 -27.29 10.61 -11.54
N ALA A 109 -26.80 10.02 -10.43
CA ALA A 109 -27.65 9.54 -9.35
C ALA A 109 -28.46 10.70 -8.75
N SER A 110 -29.72 10.45 -8.41
CA SER A 110 -30.57 11.44 -7.75
C SER A 110 -30.03 11.83 -6.38
N GLU A 111 -29.39 10.87 -5.69
CA GLU A 111 -28.77 11.05 -4.39
C GLU A 111 -27.36 10.42 -4.40
N PRO A 112 -26.29 11.21 -4.59
CA PRO A 112 -24.93 10.69 -4.71
C PRO A 112 -24.46 9.89 -3.49
N SER A 113 -24.88 10.26 -2.29
CA SER A 113 -24.57 9.55 -1.04
C SER A 113 -25.13 8.13 -0.97
N GLU A 114 -26.18 7.84 -1.74
CA GLU A 114 -26.79 6.51 -1.87
C GLU A 114 -26.39 5.81 -3.19
N SER A 115 -25.52 6.42 -3.99
CA SER A 115 -25.10 5.84 -5.25
C SER A 115 -24.35 4.52 -5.02
N PRO A 116 -24.72 3.43 -5.72
CA PRO A 116 -23.96 2.18 -5.69
C PRO A 116 -22.51 2.32 -6.17
N ALA A 117 -22.24 3.35 -6.97
CA ALA A 117 -20.90 3.65 -7.48
C ALA A 117 -20.04 4.45 -6.49
N ARG A 118 -20.57 4.86 -5.32
CA ARG A 118 -19.89 5.72 -4.35
C ARG A 118 -18.52 5.18 -3.94
N SER A 119 -18.44 3.90 -3.55
CA SER A 119 -17.15 3.28 -3.16
C SER A 119 -16.17 3.20 -4.33
N VAL A 120 -16.66 2.97 -5.55
CA VAL A 120 -15.83 2.95 -6.75
C VAL A 120 -15.26 4.33 -7.03
N VAL A 121 -16.09 5.38 -6.97
CA VAL A 121 -15.66 6.77 -7.18
C VAL A 121 -14.68 7.23 -6.10
N TYR A 122 -14.87 6.83 -4.85
CA TYR A 122 -13.89 7.10 -3.80
C TYR A 122 -12.53 6.48 -4.14
N CYS A 123 -12.48 5.20 -4.56
CA CYS A 123 -11.24 4.57 -5.02
C CYS A 123 -10.66 5.22 -6.29
N ILE A 124 -11.50 5.71 -7.22
CA ILE A 124 -11.02 6.51 -8.36
C ILE A 124 -10.30 7.76 -7.86
N GLY A 125 -10.78 8.40 -6.80
CA GLY A 125 -10.08 9.53 -6.17
C GLY A 125 -8.69 9.15 -5.68
N LEU A 126 -8.54 7.99 -5.05
CA LEU A 126 -7.27 7.53 -4.51
C LEU A 126 -6.25 7.16 -5.61
N PHE A 127 -6.69 6.51 -6.68
CA PHE A 127 -5.81 5.92 -7.70
C PHE A 127 -5.71 6.74 -8.99
N HIS A 128 -6.73 7.53 -9.31
CA HIS A 128 -6.84 8.32 -10.54
C HIS A 128 -7.44 9.72 -10.25
N PRO A 129 -6.89 10.48 -9.28
CA PRO A 129 -7.47 11.75 -8.83
C PRO A 129 -7.71 12.75 -9.98
N GLN A 130 -6.87 12.72 -11.02
CA GLN A 130 -6.99 13.57 -12.21
C GLN A 130 -8.35 13.45 -12.92
N LEU A 131 -8.97 12.27 -12.92
CA LEU A 131 -10.27 12.06 -13.58
C LEU A 131 -11.42 12.71 -12.80
N LEU A 132 -11.28 12.87 -11.48
CA LEU A 132 -12.31 13.42 -10.61
C LEU A 132 -12.19 14.92 -10.31
N ARG A 133 -10.99 15.50 -10.44
CA ARG A 133 -10.77 16.93 -10.20
C ARG A 133 -11.74 17.85 -10.94
N PRO A 134 -12.11 17.63 -12.22
CA PRO A 134 -13.09 18.46 -12.92
C PRO A 134 -14.48 18.52 -12.25
N TYR A 135 -14.79 17.56 -11.38
CA TYR A 135 -16.07 17.42 -10.71
C TYR A 135 -16.01 17.73 -9.21
N GLY A 136 -14.88 18.24 -8.68
CA GLY A 136 -14.64 18.38 -7.24
C GLY A 136 -15.75 19.11 -6.46
N ASN A 137 -16.41 20.10 -7.06
CA ASN A 137 -17.53 20.84 -6.46
C ASN A 137 -18.85 20.05 -6.37
N ARG A 138 -18.92 18.86 -6.98
CA ARG A 138 -20.08 17.96 -6.99
C ARG A 138 -19.84 16.70 -6.16
N LEU A 139 -18.64 16.52 -5.60
CA LEU A 139 -18.28 15.36 -4.81
C LEU A 139 -18.60 15.57 -3.34
N GLU A 140 -18.79 14.46 -2.62
CA GLU A 140 -18.96 14.48 -1.17
C GLU A 140 -17.64 14.89 -0.47
N PRO A 141 -17.69 15.52 0.71
CA PRO A 141 -16.50 15.94 1.45
C PRO A 141 -15.46 14.85 1.68
N LEU A 142 -15.90 13.59 1.92
CA LEU A 142 -15.00 12.46 2.11
C LEU A 142 -14.13 12.19 0.87
N MET A 143 -14.69 12.36 -0.33
CA MET A 143 -13.97 12.16 -1.59
C MET A 143 -12.95 13.26 -1.86
N VAL A 144 -13.15 14.47 -1.31
CA VAL A 144 -12.22 15.58 -1.50
C VAL A 144 -10.84 15.25 -0.90
N ARG A 145 -10.78 14.49 0.20
CA ARG A 145 -9.51 14.05 0.79
C ARG A 145 -8.72 13.13 -0.16
N ALA A 146 -9.41 12.22 -0.85
CA ALA A 146 -8.81 11.35 -1.84
C ALA A 146 -8.19 12.13 -3.02
N LEU A 147 -8.69 13.35 -3.30
CA LEU A 147 -8.20 14.21 -4.38
C LEU A 147 -7.03 15.12 -4.01
N LEU A 148 -6.56 15.10 -2.76
CA LEU A 148 -5.49 16.00 -2.31
C LEU A 148 -4.23 15.79 -3.15
N SER A 149 -3.77 14.54 -3.32
CA SER A 149 -2.59 14.22 -4.10
C SER A 149 -2.65 14.76 -5.52
N GLY A 150 -1.70 15.63 -5.86
CA GLY A 150 -1.63 16.33 -7.13
C GLY A 150 -2.74 17.36 -7.33
N GLY A 151 -3.41 17.78 -6.26
CA GLY A 151 -4.44 18.81 -6.25
C GLY A 151 -3.95 20.14 -6.84
N PRO A 152 -4.87 21.01 -7.27
CA PRO A 152 -4.53 22.26 -7.93
C PRO A 152 -3.91 23.27 -6.95
N ASP A 153 -3.14 24.23 -7.48
CA ASP A 153 -2.42 25.22 -6.68
C ASP A 153 -3.37 26.09 -5.85
N GLU A 154 -4.56 26.41 -6.35
CA GLU A 154 -5.57 27.18 -5.62
C GLU A 154 -6.06 26.46 -4.35
N LEU A 155 -6.06 25.12 -4.37
CA LEU A 155 -6.39 24.33 -3.18
C LEU A 155 -5.27 24.40 -2.14
N ALA A 156 -4.01 24.41 -2.59
CA ALA A 156 -2.86 24.56 -1.72
C ALA A 156 -2.86 25.94 -1.03
N ASP A 157 -3.11 27.00 -1.80
CA ASP A 157 -3.26 28.37 -1.28
C ASP A 157 -4.37 28.44 -0.23
N ALA A 158 -5.54 27.85 -0.51
CA ALA A 158 -6.66 27.83 0.42
C ALA A 158 -6.33 27.10 1.74
N PHE A 159 -5.56 26.02 1.71
CA PHE A 159 -5.14 25.34 2.95
C PHE A 159 -4.15 26.16 3.76
N LEU A 160 -3.22 26.88 3.11
CA LEU A 160 -2.32 27.78 3.81
C LEU A 160 -3.09 28.92 4.47
N GLU A 161 -4.00 29.59 3.76
CA GLU A 161 -4.85 30.65 4.32
C GLU A 161 -5.68 30.15 5.52
N LEU A 162 -6.28 28.96 5.41
CA LEU A 162 -7.02 28.33 6.51
C LEU A 162 -6.13 28.01 7.71
N TRP A 163 -4.89 27.59 7.46
CA TRP A 163 -3.93 27.39 8.52
C TRP A 163 -3.53 28.71 9.18
N GLU A 164 -3.22 29.78 8.44
CA GLU A 164 -2.89 31.09 9.02
C GLU A 164 -4.03 31.66 9.89
N GLN A 165 -5.29 31.31 9.59
CA GLN A 165 -6.43 31.72 10.39
C GLN A 165 -6.61 30.87 11.66
N THR A 166 -6.32 29.56 11.58
CA THR A 166 -6.68 28.61 12.64
C THR A 166 -5.49 28.11 13.47
N HIS A 167 -4.29 28.20 12.92
CA HIS A 167 -3.03 27.64 13.42
C HIS A 167 -3.16 26.14 13.79
N THR A 168 -3.92 25.37 12.99
CA THR A 168 -4.13 23.93 13.23
C THR A 168 -3.28 23.06 12.32
N LEU A 169 -2.45 22.19 12.90
CA LEU A 169 -1.55 21.29 12.16
C LEU A 169 -2.25 20.47 11.06
N PRO A 170 -3.48 19.94 11.23
CA PRO A 170 -4.18 19.20 10.18
C PRO A 170 -4.38 19.96 8.86
N LYS A 171 -4.40 21.31 8.89
CA LYS A 171 -4.47 22.11 7.65
C LYS A 171 -3.15 22.12 6.90
N LEU A 172 -2.02 22.18 7.60
CA LEU A 172 -0.70 22.02 6.99
C LEU A 172 -0.46 20.58 6.53
N GLU A 173 -0.96 19.58 7.25
CA GLU A 173 -0.90 18.19 6.79
C GLU A 173 -1.66 18.00 5.48
N ALA A 174 -2.89 18.52 5.39
CA ALA A 174 -3.66 18.50 4.15
C ALA A 174 -2.94 19.21 2.99
N LEU A 175 -2.32 20.37 3.26
CA LEU A 175 -1.45 21.07 2.31
C LEU A 175 -0.26 20.21 1.87
N ALA A 176 0.44 19.59 2.82
CA ALA A 176 1.59 18.73 2.53
C ALA A 176 1.20 17.50 1.71
N LEU A 177 0.00 16.94 1.94
CA LEU A 177 -0.55 15.81 1.18
C LEU A 177 -0.91 16.16 -0.29
N ILE A 178 -0.89 17.43 -0.68
CA ILE A 178 -1.09 17.83 -2.08
C ILE A 178 0.12 17.44 -2.94
N ARG A 179 1.34 17.53 -2.38
CA ARG A 179 2.58 17.01 -2.97
C ARG A 179 2.93 17.55 -4.36
N THR A 180 2.35 18.69 -4.78
CA THR A 180 2.83 19.46 -5.93
C THR A 180 4.05 20.31 -5.55
N ASP A 181 4.79 20.80 -6.55
CA ASP A 181 5.93 21.68 -6.29
C ASP A 181 5.51 22.98 -5.60
N HIS A 182 4.36 23.54 -5.98
CA HIS A 182 3.77 24.72 -5.33
C HIS A 182 3.42 24.45 -3.87
N ALA A 183 2.63 23.40 -3.58
CA ALA A 183 2.27 23.04 -2.21
C ALA A 183 3.49 22.82 -1.32
N ARG A 184 4.55 22.17 -1.86
CA ARG A 184 5.81 21.97 -1.15
C ARG A 184 6.53 23.27 -0.83
N GLU A 185 6.53 24.25 -1.74
CA GLU A 185 7.09 25.58 -1.46
C GLU A 185 6.30 26.30 -0.36
N LEU A 186 4.97 26.20 -0.37
CA LEU A 186 4.13 26.77 0.69
C LEU A 186 4.47 26.14 2.06
N VAL A 187 4.58 24.81 2.16
CA VAL A 187 5.02 24.12 3.38
C VAL A 187 6.41 24.57 3.82
N ARG A 188 7.34 24.75 2.87
CA ARG A 188 8.68 25.25 3.15
C ARG A 188 8.65 26.67 3.73
N SER A 189 7.79 27.54 3.19
CA SER A 189 7.67 28.93 3.63
C SER A 189 7.11 29.06 5.06
N ALA A 190 6.32 28.09 5.52
CA ALA A 190 5.77 28.04 6.88
C ALA A 190 6.79 27.63 7.97
N ARG A 191 8.08 27.42 7.63
CA ARG A 191 9.09 26.92 8.56
C ARG A 191 9.21 27.72 9.86
N ASP A 192 9.27 29.03 9.75
CA ASP A 192 9.54 29.92 10.89
C ASP A 192 8.26 30.25 11.69
N THR A 193 7.11 29.76 11.22
CA THR A 193 5.79 30.04 11.79
C THR A 193 5.11 28.78 12.34
N VAL A 194 5.65 27.58 12.09
CA VAL A 194 5.27 26.34 12.77
C VAL A 194 5.93 26.28 14.15
N ASP A 195 5.12 26.04 15.19
CA ASP A 195 5.57 26.09 16.60
C ASP A 195 6.68 25.08 16.92
N GLU A 196 6.52 23.83 16.45
CA GLU A 196 7.45 22.73 16.74
C GLU A 196 8.30 22.39 15.49
N PRO A 197 9.65 22.52 15.55
CA PRO A 197 10.52 22.20 14.42
C PRO A 197 10.39 20.75 13.91
N SER A 198 9.96 19.83 14.77
CA SER A 198 9.67 18.45 14.40
C SER A 198 8.45 18.31 13.49
N ASP A 199 7.45 19.18 13.65
CA ASP A 199 6.22 19.13 12.87
C ASP A 199 6.51 19.63 11.47
N TRP A 200 7.28 20.71 11.33
CA TRP A 200 7.75 21.16 10.02
C TRP A 200 8.59 20.09 9.31
N THR A 201 9.45 19.37 10.04
CA THR A 201 10.23 18.24 9.50
C THR A 201 9.31 17.15 8.94
N LEU A 202 8.25 16.79 9.67
CA LEU A 202 7.25 15.81 9.25
C LEU A 202 6.50 16.29 8.00
N LEU A 203 6.05 17.54 7.99
CA LEU A 203 5.33 18.15 6.86
C LEU A 203 6.16 18.15 5.57
N MET A 204 7.45 18.48 5.65
CA MET A 204 8.34 18.42 4.49
C MET A 204 8.46 17.01 3.92
N GLN A 205 8.61 16.00 4.79
CA GLN A 205 8.68 14.59 4.40
C GLN A 205 7.39 14.14 3.72
N LEU A 206 6.23 14.56 4.28
CA LEU A 206 4.91 14.29 3.74
C LEU A 206 4.68 14.95 2.37
N ALA A 207 5.22 16.16 2.18
CA ALA A 207 5.24 16.91 0.92
C ALA A 207 6.25 16.38 -0.12
N GLY A 208 6.92 15.27 0.19
CA GLY A 208 7.78 14.56 -0.76
C GLY A 208 9.26 14.94 -0.70
N THR A 209 9.74 15.60 0.35
CA THR A 209 11.14 16.05 0.42
C THR A 209 11.77 15.88 1.80
N LEU A 210 13.01 15.41 1.84
CA LEU A 210 13.79 15.29 3.06
C LEU A 210 14.33 16.68 3.47
N PRO A 211 14.06 17.15 4.70
CA PRO A 211 14.36 18.52 5.10
C PRO A 211 15.85 18.82 5.29
N ASP A 212 16.69 17.80 5.47
CA ASP A 212 18.14 17.94 5.68
C ASP A 212 18.94 17.95 4.37
N THR A 213 18.50 17.18 3.37
CA THR A 213 19.22 17.02 2.09
C THR A 213 18.53 17.73 0.93
N GLY A 214 17.24 18.05 1.06
CA GLY A 214 16.41 18.53 -0.05
C GLY A 214 16.11 17.46 -1.11
N GLN A 215 16.54 16.21 -0.89
CA GLN A 215 16.27 15.09 -1.79
C GLN A 215 14.81 14.63 -1.68
N PRO A 216 14.28 13.91 -2.68
CA PRO A 216 12.98 13.27 -2.57
C PRO A 216 12.86 12.39 -1.31
N SER A 217 11.72 12.42 -0.63
CA SER A 217 11.48 11.55 0.53
C SER A 217 11.13 10.11 0.16
N GLY A 218 11.03 9.78 -1.13
CA GLY A 218 10.92 8.41 -1.62
C GLY A 218 11.47 8.27 -3.04
N PHE A 219 11.40 7.06 -3.59
CA PHE A 219 11.96 6.72 -4.90
C PHE A 219 10.90 6.75 -6.00
N TRP A 220 11.26 7.10 -7.23
CA TRP A 220 10.29 7.30 -8.32
C TRP A 220 10.68 6.52 -9.57
N PRO A 221 9.73 5.87 -10.28
CA PRO A 221 8.28 5.87 -10.07
C PRO A 221 7.80 4.96 -8.93
N ALA A 222 6.54 5.12 -8.54
CA ALA A 222 5.82 4.23 -7.62
C ALA A 222 5.29 2.98 -8.33
N CYS A 223 5.36 1.84 -7.65
CA CYS A 223 4.86 0.55 -8.10
C CYS A 223 3.98 -0.11 -7.04
N MET A 224 2.92 -0.79 -7.49
CA MET A 224 2.16 -1.73 -6.67
C MET A 224 2.90 -3.07 -6.62
N GLY A 225 2.96 -3.69 -5.45
CA GLY A 225 3.57 -4.99 -5.24
C GLY A 225 2.53 -6.11 -5.14
N PHE A 226 2.86 -7.27 -5.69
CA PHE A 226 2.02 -8.48 -5.61
C PHE A 226 2.88 -9.65 -5.18
N ILE A 227 2.45 -10.34 -4.12
CA ILE A 227 3.10 -11.59 -3.71
C ILE A 227 2.68 -12.67 -4.70
N ALA A 228 3.67 -13.28 -5.33
CA ALA A 228 3.50 -14.30 -6.36
C ALA A 228 4.38 -15.52 -6.04
N ASP A 229 4.22 -16.59 -6.84
CA ASP A 229 5.09 -17.76 -6.68
C ASP A 229 6.56 -17.38 -6.84
N ARG A 230 7.42 -18.19 -6.22
CA ARG A 230 8.87 -18.06 -6.28
C ARG A 230 9.34 -17.94 -7.74
N GLN A 231 10.34 -17.09 -7.98
CA GLN A 231 10.99 -16.88 -9.28
C GLN A 231 10.14 -16.17 -10.34
N GLN A 232 8.90 -15.74 -10.04
CA GLN A 232 8.14 -14.90 -10.97
C GLN A 232 8.69 -13.46 -11.06
N SER A 233 9.50 -13.06 -10.08
CA SER A 233 10.19 -11.77 -10.04
C SER A 233 11.53 -11.92 -9.30
N PRO A 234 12.54 -11.08 -9.62
CA PRO A 234 13.82 -11.06 -8.92
C PRO A 234 13.73 -10.52 -7.48
N HIS A 235 12.64 -9.83 -7.14
CA HIS A 235 12.38 -9.40 -5.77
C HIS A 235 11.86 -10.58 -4.94
N THR A 236 12.33 -10.71 -3.70
CA THR A 236 12.03 -11.83 -2.81
C THR A 236 11.23 -11.35 -1.61
N VAL A 237 10.18 -12.09 -1.22
CA VAL A 237 9.39 -11.89 0.00
C VAL A 237 9.56 -13.11 0.88
N GLY A 238 9.91 -12.90 2.15
CA GLY A 238 10.42 -13.99 2.98
C GLY A 238 11.81 -14.43 2.51
N GLY A 239 12.15 -15.69 2.81
CA GLY A 239 13.37 -16.33 2.35
C GLY A 239 14.37 -16.59 3.47
N LEU A 240 15.36 -17.44 3.17
CA LEU A 240 16.44 -17.71 4.11
C LEU A 240 17.46 -16.58 4.05
N PHE A 241 17.90 -16.15 5.23
CA PHE A 241 19.00 -15.21 5.37
C PHE A 241 20.10 -15.85 6.21
N HIS A 242 21.36 -15.63 5.82
CA HIS A 242 22.52 -16.11 6.54
C HIS A 242 23.29 -14.90 7.07
N GLY A 243 23.18 -14.65 8.36
CA GLY A 243 23.82 -13.52 9.02
C GLY A 243 23.23 -13.26 10.39
N GLU A 244 23.77 -12.26 11.07
CA GLU A 244 23.22 -11.74 12.33
C GLU A 244 21.99 -10.88 12.04
N VAL A 245 20.91 -11.11 12.78
CA VAL A 245 19.66 -10.36 12.67
C VAL A 245 19.25 -9.84 14.05
N PRO A 246 18.44 -8.76 14.12
CA PRO A 246 17.89 -8.28 15.38
C PRO A 246 17.07 -9.38 16.08
N VAL A 247 17.05 -9.39 17.42
CA VAL A 247 16.15 -10.28 18.19
C VAL A 247 15.14 -9.48 19.00
N CYS A 248 13.93 -10.03 19.11
CA CYS A 248 12.87 -9.45 19.92
C CYS A 248 13.31 -9.35 21.39
N LEU A 249 13.21 -8.16 21.98
CA LEU A 249 13.63 -7.91 23.36
C LEU A 249 12.80 -8.69 24.40
N ALA A 250 11.56 -9.03 24.06
CA ALA A 250 10.64 -9.70 24.98
C ALA A 250 10.84 -11.23 25.00
N CYS A 251 10.98 -11.87 23.85
CA CYS A 251 10.97 -13.33 23.72
C CYS A 251 12.23 -13.92 23.09
N GLY A 252 13.15 -13.08 22.59
CA GLY A 252 14.39 -13.52 21.93
C GLY A 252 14.20 -14.07 20.52
N THR A 253 12.99 -14.02 19.95
CA THR A 253 12.74 -14.46 18.56
C THR A 253 13.56 -13.62 17.58
N PRO A 254 14.42 -14.24 16.75
CA PRO A 254 15.15 -13.53 15.69
C PRO A 254 14.20 -12.95 14.64
N ALA A 255 14.55 -11.79 14.09
CA ALA A 255 13.84 -11.22 12.95
C ALA A 255 14.09 -12.06 11.68
N GLU A 256 13.08 -12.11 10.81
CA GLU A 256 13.17 -12.77 9.51
C GLU A 256 13.19 -11.74 8.39
N GLN A 257 13.78 -12.10 7.23
CA GLN A 257 13.72 -11.25 6.05
C GLN A 257 12.28 -11.16 5.57
N VAL A 258 11.75 -9.94 5.48
CA VAL A 258 10.40 -9.66 4.95
C VAL A 258 10.48 -9.47 3.44
N LEU A 259 11.43 -8.65 3.00
CA LEU A 259 11.53 -8.20 1.62
C LEU A 259 13.00 -7.98 1.26
N LYS A 260 13.41 -8.49 0.10
CA LYS A 260 14.65 -8.12 -0.59
C LYS A 260 14.31 -7.65 -2.00
N LEU A 261 14.74 -6.45 -2.37
CA LEU A 261 14.58 -5.95 -3.74
C LEU A 261 15.89 -6.11 -4.51
N ALA A 262 15.82 -6.64 -5.73
CA ALA A 262 16.95 -6.60 -6.65
C ALA A 262 17.11 -5.19 -7.25
N ALA A 263 18.19 -4.50 -6.91
CA ALA A 263 18.44 -3.10 -7.30
C ALA A 263 18.37 -2.90 -8.83
N ASP A 264 18.99 -3.78 -9.59
CA ASP A 264 19.06 -3.72 -11.06
C ASP A 264 17.71 -3.97 -11.76
N SER A 265 16.69 -4.38 -11.02
CA SER A 265 15.34 -4.66 -11.53
C SER A 265 14.30 -3.62 -11.12
N LEU A 266 14.72 -2.59 -10.37
CA LEU A 266 13.85 -1.47 -10.00
C LEU A 266 13.78 -0.44 -11.13
N PRO A 267 12.68 0.32 -11.24
CA PRO A 267 12.53 1.38 -12.24
C PRO A 267 13.32 2.65 -11.89
N PHE A 268 14.11 2.61 -10.80
CA PHE A 268 15.02 3.65 -10.35
C PHE A 268 16.34 3.01 -9.89
N ALA A 269 17.41 3.80 -9.93
CA ALA A 269 18.73 3.30 -9.61
C ALA A 269 18.94 3.19 -8.08
N LEU A 270 19.41 2.03 -7.64
CA LEU A 270 20.02 1.80 -6.34
C LEU A 270 21.41 1.19 -6.56
N LYS A 271 22.35 1.46 -5.65
CA LYS A 271 23.71 0.88 -5.71
C LYS A 271 23.75 -0.53 -5.16
N ASN A 272 22.85 -0.86 -4.24
CA ASN A 272 22.86 -2.14 -3.53
C ASN A 272 21.44 -2.68 -3.35
N ASP A 273 21.32 -3.99 -3.20
CA ASP A 273 20.06 -4.67 -2.91
C ASP A 273 19.56 -4.34 -1.49
N PRO A 274 18.49 -3.56 -1.31
CA PRO A 274 17.89 -3.33 0.00
C PRO A 274 17.26 -4.61 0.55
N SER A 275 17.37 -4.82 1.86
CA SER A 275 16.74 -5.95 2.56
C SER A 275 16.12 -5.48 3.87
N PHE A 276 14.87 -5.86 4.12
CA PHE A 276 14.05 -5.44 5.27
C PHE A 276 13.70 -6.65 6.15
N PHE A 277 13.62 -6.43 7.46
CA PHE A 277 13.51 -7.50 8.44
C PHE A 277 12.49 -7.16 9.52
N TRP A 278 11.72 -8.15 9.94
CA TRP A 278 10.72 -8.01 10.99
C TRP A 278 10.52 -9.28 11.79
N TYR A 279 9.89 -9.15 12.95
CA TYR A 279 9.63 -10.25 13.86
C TYR A 279 8.32 -10.96 13.52
N THR A 280 8.32 -12.29 13.62
CA THR A 280 7.12 -13.13 13.48
C THR A 280 6.39 -13.37 14.81
N CYS A 281 6.92 -12.83 15.92
CA CYS A 281 6.29 -12.92 17.23
C CYS A 281 5.26 -11.79 17.45
N GLY A 282 4.11 -12.11 18.04
CA GLY A 282 3.09 -11.12 18.44
C GLY A 282 3.40 -10.37 19.74
N CYS A 283 4.69 -10.10 20.04
CA CYS A 283 5.07 -9.38 21.26
C CYS A 283 4.97 -7.85 21.11
N TYR A 284 5.08 -7.32 19.88
CA TYR A 284 5.03 -5.90 19.55
C TYR A 284 5.91 -4.99 20.44
N SER A 285 7.00 -5.53 20.98
CA SER A 285 7.87 -4.80 21.92
C SER A 285 8.75 -3.75 21.24
N LEU A 286 8.76 -3.72 19.91
CA LEU A 286 9.60 -2.85 19.09
C LEU A 286 8.75 -2.26 17.98
N GLU A 287 8.97 -0.99 17.70
CA GLU A 287 8.30 -0.26 16.61
C GLU A 287 9.16 -0.21 15.34
N SER A 288 10.45 -0.58 15.43
CA SER A 288 11.35 -0.61 14.29
C SER A 288 12.52 -1.59 14.42
N THR A 289 13.13 -1.91 13.28
CA THR A 289 14.43 -2.58 13.16
C THR A 289 15.36 -1.72 12.31
N THR A 290 16.68 -1.76 12.53
CA THR A 290 17.65 -1.05 11.69
C THR A 290 18.95 -1.82 11.61
N LEU A 291 19.41 -2.07 10.38
CA LEU A 291 20.57 -2.91 10.11
C LEU A 291 21.30 -2.47 8.84
N ARG A 292 22.60 -2.75 8.80
CA ARG A 292 23.44 -2.60 7.61
C ARG A 292 23.80 -3.97 7.08
N ILE A 293 23.69 -4.15 5.77
CA ILE A 293 24.14 -5.38 5.09
C ILE A 293 25.18 -5.00 4.05
N THR A 294 26.38 -5.55 4.19
CA THR A 294 27.47 -5.40 3.23
C THR A 294 28.08 -6.76 2.90
N PRO A 295 28.97 -6.87 1.90
CA PRO A 295 29.71 -8.10 1.63
C PRO A 295 30.53 -8.60 2.84
N GLU A 296 30.93 -7.71 3.74
CA GLU A 296 31.68 -8.05 4.97
C GLU A 296 30.80 -8.63 6.07
N GLY A 297 29.48 -8.45 5.99
CA GLY A 297 28.52 -9.04 6.93
C GLY A 297 27.35 -8.12 7.27
N THR A 298 26.67 -8.45 8.37
CA THR A 298 25.51 -7.72 8.87
C THR A 298 25.82 -7.02 10.18
N HIS A 299 25.35 -5.79 10.33
CA HIS A 299 25.47 -5.02 11.56
C HIS A 299 24.09 -4.55 12.02
N VAL A 300 23.71 -4.92 13.25
CA VAL A 300 22.46 -4.49 13.90
C VAL A 300 22.76 -3.30 14.81
N TYR A 301 22.08 -2.17 14.59
CA TYR A 301 22.38 -0.93 15.32
C TYR A 301 21.70 -0.85 16.69
N TYR A 302 20.52 -1.45 16.83
CA TYR A 302 19.69 -1.30 18.02
C TYR A 302 19.30 -2.66 18.58
N GLY A 303 19.66 -2.89 19.84
CA GLY A 303 19.32 -4.11 20.56
C GLY A 303 20.28 -5.28 20.31
N PRO A 304 19.99 -6.44 20.93
CA PRO A 304 20.74 -7.67 20.73
C PRO A 304 20.55 -8.22 19.32
N SER A 305 21.54 -8.98 18.86
CA SER A 305 21.51 -9.75 17.62
C SER A 305 21.77 -11.23 17.90
N ALA A 306 21.28 -12.07 16.99
CA ALA A 306 21.59 -13.48 16.95
C ALA A 306 21.62 -13.95 15.48
N PRO A 307 22.22 -15.12 15.21
CA PRO A 307 22.12 -15.75 13.89
C PRO A 307 20.65 -15.92 13.46
N ALA A 308 20.39 -15.64 12.18
CA ALA A 308 19.10 -15.94 11.56
C ALA A 308 18.76 -17.43 11.64
N THR A 309 17.46 -17.73 11.64
CA THR A 309 16.96 -19.10 11.68
C THR A 309 17.09 -19.81 10.34
N ASP A 310 17.30 -21.13 10.35
CA ASP A 310 17.39 -21.98 9.14
C ASP A 310 16.04 -22.22 8.44
N SER A 311 14.97 -21.57 8.93
CA SER A 311 13.62 -21.62 8.36
C SER A 311 12.97 -20.25 8.47
N THR A 312 12.08 -19.94 7.55
CA THR A 312 11.23 -18.73 7.58
C THR A 312 9.76 -19.11 7.78
N ALA A 313 9.10 -18.44 8.70
CA ALA A 313 7.65 -18.46 8.88
C ALA A 313 6.97 -17.21 8.33
N MET A 314 7.75 -16.21 7.88
CA MET A 314 7.28 -14.90 7.40
C MET A 314 6.15 -14.99 6.37
N VAL A 315 6.28 -15.91 5.40
CA VAL A 315 5.32 -16.10 4.31
C VAL A 315 4.78 -17.53 4.33
N PRO A 316 3.45 -17.73 4.26
CA PRO A 316 2.86 -19.06 4.19
C PRO A 316 3.43 -19.90 3.03
N GLY A 317 3.93 -21.09 3.37
CA GLY A 317 4.53 -21.99 2.38
C GLY A 317 5.92 -21.55 1.90
N GLY A 318 6.62 -20.68 2.63
CA GLY A 318 8.01 -20.31 2.41
C GLY A 318 8.21 -19.14 1.44
N GLU A 319 9.44 -19.00 0.93
CA GLU A 319 9.86 -17.92 0.03
C GLU A 319 8.89 -17.69 -1.14
N ARG A 320 8.60 -16.41 -1.41
CA ARG A 320 7.79 -15.94 -2.53
C ARG A 320 8.51 -14.82 -3.28
N SER A 321 7.94 -14.38 -4.39
CA SER A 321 8.44 -13.23 -5.14
C SER A 321 7.51 -12.03 -4.98
N LEU A 322 8.05 -10.81 -5.12
CA LEU A 322 7.25 -9.58 -5.24
C LEU A 322 7.23 -9.12 -6.70
N VAL A 323 6.13 -9.32 -7.41
CA VAL A 323 5.93 -8.78 -8.76
C VAL A 323 5.54 -7.30 -8.64
N LEU A 324 6.10 -6.45 -9.48
CA LEU A 324 5.83 -5.01 -9.48
C LEU A 324 5.01 -4.62 -10.70
N GLU A 325 3.95 -3.85 -10.49
CA GLU A 325 3.20 -3.17 -11.56
C GLU A 325 3.20 -1.66 -11.34
N HIS A 326 2.92 -0.90 -12.39
CA HIS A 326 2.83 0.55 -12.30
C HIS A 326 1.71 0.98 -11.34
N HIS A 327 2.01 1.86 -10.39
CA HIS A 327 0.98 2.47 -9.54
C HIS A 327 0.31 3.63 -10.29
N PRO A 328 -1.02 3.67 -10.49
CA PRO A 328 -1.65 4.71 -11.31
C PRO A 328 -1.51 6.11 -10.70
N ASN A 329 -1.62 6.23 -9.37
CA ASN A 329 -1.36 7.49 -8.69
C ASN A 329 0.12 7.60 -8.33
N GLN A 330 0.88 8.25 -9.20
CA GLN A 330 2.30 8.48 -8.94
C GLN A 330 2.48 9.43 -7.74
N THR A 331 1.68 10.48 -7.59
CA THR A 331 1.77 11.44 -6.47
C THR A 331 1.55 10.81 -5.08
N GLY A 332 1.08 9.56 -5.02
CA GLY A 332 0.87 8.78 -3.81
C GLY A 332 -0.54 8.95 -3.24
N ILE A 333 -0.94 8.10 -2.31
CA ILE A 333 -2.27 8.15 -1.70
C ILE A 333 -2.25 9.19 -0.55
N SER A 334 -3.29 10.02 -0.46
CA SER A 334 -3.43 11.10 0.54
C SER A 334 -4.45 10.82 1.63
N ASP A 335 -5.03 9.62 1.63
CA ASP A 335 -5.88 9.17 2.71
C ASP A 335 -5.09 8.28 3.65
N GLU A 336 -5.60 8.12 4.87
CA GLU A 336 -5.03 7.17 5.81
C GLU A 336 -5.25 5.74 5.28
N SER A 337 -4.19 4.94 5.28
CA SER A 337 -4.31 3.53 4.96
C SER A 337 -5.19 2.83 5.99
N THR A 338 -6.13 2.01 5.53
CA THR A 338 -6.81 1.04 6.38
C THR A 338 -6.06 -0.29 6.34
N ASP A 339 -6.00 -1.00 7.47
CA ASP A 339 -5.26 -2.27 7.62
C ASP A 339 -5.77 -3.40 6.72
N GLU A 340 -6.91 -3.22 6.07
CA GLU A 340 -7.64 -4.30 5.40
C GLU A 340 -7.30 -4.45 3.91
N SER A 341 -6.55 -3.52 3.32
CA SER A 341 -6.23 -3.55 1.89
C SER A 341 -4.77 -3.93 1.63
N ASN A 342 -4.56 -4.86 0.70
CA ASN A 342 -3.24 -5.27 0.26
C ASN A 342 -2.55 -4.12 -0.50
N GLN A 343 -1.79 -3.30 0.21
CA GLN A 343 -1.06 -2.17 -0.36
C GLN A 343 0.44 -2.37 -0.22
N HIS A 344 0.94 -3.46 -0.81
CA HIS A 344 2.38 -3.53 -1.05
C HIS A 344 2.77 -2.45 -2.05
N GLN A 345 3.79 -1.68 -1.73
CA GLN A 345 4.28 -0.61 -2.58
C GLN A 345 5.80 -0.64 -2.65
N VAL A 346 6.36 -0.28 -3.80
CA VAL A 346 7.79 -0.01 -3.98
C VAL A 346 7.95 1.32 -4.70
N GLY A 347 8.77 2.22 -4.16
CA GLY A 347 8.83 3.62 -4.60
C GLY A 347 7.59 4.41 -4.21
N GLY A 348 7.45 5.61 -4.75
CA GLY A 348 6.46 6.62 -4.38
C GLY A 348 6.72 7.21 -3.01
N LEU A 349 5.62 7.64 -2.38
CA LEU A 349 5.58 8.13 -1.01
C LEU A 349 4.79 7.15 -0.15
N PRO A 350 5.11 7.03 1.15
CA PRO A 350 4.40 6.10 2.02
C PRO A 350 2.91 6.47 2.10
N ASN A 351 2.05 5.45 1.98
CA ASN A 351 0.66 5.56 2.42
C ASN A 351 0.58 5.21 3.90
N TRP A 352 0.65 6.22 4.77
CA TRP A 352 0.70 6.05 6.21
C TRP A 352 -0.66 5.61 6.79
N ILE A 353 -0.65 4.68 7.75
CA ILE A 353 -1.80 4.45 8.65
C ILE A 353 -1.89 5.64 9.60
N THR A 354 -0.77 5.99 10.23
CA THR A 354 -0.61 7.22 11.01
C THR A 354 0.65 7.93 10.52
N VAL A 355 0.53 9.21 10.19
CA VAL A 355 1.65 10.01 9.69
C VAL A 355 2.80 9.98 10.71
N ASP A 356 4.00 9.62 10.25
CA ASP A 356 5.20 9.53 11.08
C ASP A 356 6.44 10.02 10.32
N ARG A 357 7.48 10.37 11.08
CA ARG A 357 8.75 10.84 10.56
C ARG A 357 9.57 9.70 9.98
N HIS A 358 10.32 10.00 8.94
CA HIS A 358 11.30 9.08 8.40
C HIS A 358 12.41 8.82 9.44
N PRO A 359 12.93 7.58 9.54
CA PRO A 359 14.09 7.30 10.39
C PRO A 359 15.33 8.02 9.85
N ARG A 360 16.29 8.28 10.73
CA ARG A 360 17.63 8.76 10.33
C ARG A 360 18.57 7.57 10.19
N CYS A 361 19.43 7.62 9.18
CA CYS A 361 20.49 6.65 9.01
C CYS A 361 21.52 6.82 10.15
N PRO A 362 21.86 5.76 10.91
CA PRO A 362 22.82 5.82 11.99
C PRO A 362 24.26 6.09 11.53
N GLU A 363 24.58 5.86 10.25
CA GLU A 363 25.93 6.05 9.69
C GLU A 363 26.17 7.51 9.25
N CYS A 364 25.24 8.08 8.47
CA CYS A 364 25.40 9.44 7.93
C CYS A 364 24.57 10.51 8.64
N GLY A 365 23.62 10.12 9.49
CA GLY A 365 22.72 11.02 10.21
C GLY A 365 21.56 11.58 9.40
N ASN A 366 21.54 11.40 8.07
CA ASN A 366 20.48 11.92 7.20
C ASN A 366 19.18 11.14 7.35
N TYR A 367 18.04 11.77 7.09
CA TYR A 367 16.76 11.07 6.92
C TYR A 367 16.84 10.08 5.77
N MET A 368 16.22 8.91 5.97
CA MET A 368 16.19 7.84 4.99
C MET A 368 14.94 8.00 4.11
N PRO A 369 15.06 7.96 2.77
CA PRO A 369 13.89 7.93 1.90
C PRO A 369 13.10 6.63 2.10
N PHE A 370 11.78 6.73 1.99
CA PHE A 370 10.87 5.61 1.92
C PHE A 370 11.13 4.83 0.64
N LEU A 371 11.24 3.50 0.75
CA LEU A 371 11.48 2.63 -0.38
C LEU A 371 10.34 1.65 -0.64
N ALA A 372 9.76 1.05 0.40
CA ALA A 372 8.73 0.05 0.20
C ALA A 372 7.78 -0.06 1.41
N SER A 373 6.56 -0.53 1.18
CA SER A 373 5.65 -0.98 2.23
C SER A 373 5.17 -2.41 1.96
N ILE A 374 5.02 -3.21 3.02
CA ILE A 374 4.42 -4.54 2.96
C ILE A 374 3.36 -4.64 4.06
N GLY A 375 2.09 -4.73 3.68
CA GLY A 375 1.01 -5.10 4.57
C GLY A 375 1.10 -6.57 4.97
N GLY A 376 0.82 -6.88 6.24
CA GLY A 376 0.79 -8.24 6.76
C GLY A 376 -0.47 -9.03 6.37
N ASN A 377 -1.51 -8.31 5.96
CA ASN A 377 -2.81 -8.86 5.62
C ASN A 377 -2.95 -9.16 4.12
N LEU A 378 -3.78 -10.17 3.82
CA LEU A 378 -4.39 -10.40 2.50
C LEU A 378 -3.41 -10.63 1.34
N THR A 379 -2.96 -11.88 1.17
CA THR A 379 -2.23 -12.34 -0.03
C THR A 379 -2.96 -13.53 -0.65
N PRO A 380 -2.69 -13.89 -1.93
CA PRO A 380 -3.23 -15.12 -2.52
C PRO A 380 -2.87 -16.39 -1.74
N PHE A 381 -1.81 -16.33 -0.92
CA PHE A 381 -1.26 -17.45 -0.16
C PHE A 381 -1.65 -17.43 1.33
N GLY A 382 -2.51 -16.49 1.76
CA GLY A 382 -2.84 -16.25 3.17
C GLY A 382 -2.06 -15.07 3.77
N ASN A 383 -2.26 -14.79 5.06
CA ASN A 383 -1.61 -13.66 5.73
C ASN A 383 -0.13 -13.93 6.00
N LEU A 384 0.67 -12.86 6.01
CA LEU A 384 2.04 -12.91 6.49
C LEU A 384 2.07 -13.11 8.01
N ALA A 385 3.22 -13.47 8.57
CA ALA A 385 3.38 -13.74 10.00
C ALA A 385 3.45 -12.48 10.90
N PHE A 386 2.87 -11.37 10.43
CA PHE A 386 2.66 -10.12 11.16
C PHE A 386 1.35 -9.49 10.67
N ASP A 387 0.76 -8.62 11.48
CA ASP A 387 -0.39 -7.77 11.14
C ASP A 387 0.04 -6.33 10.85
N GLY A 388 -0.89 -5.45 10.49
CA GLY A 388 -0.56 -4.06 10.15
C GLY A 388 0.31 -3.93 8.89
N THR A 389 1.13 -2.88 8.84
CA THR A 389 1.98 -2.52 7.70
C THR A 389 3.41 -2.25 8.14
N LEU A 390 4.36 -2.81 7.38
CA LEU A 390 5.78 -2.51 7.51
C LEU A 390 6.21 -1.49 6.46
N TYR A 391 6.87 -0.42 6.90
CA TYR A 391 7.45 0.62 6.06
C TYR A 391 8.98 0.50 6.06
N GLY A 392 9.54 0.23 4.89
CA GLY A 392 10.97 0.11 4.64
C GLY A 392 11.59 1.41 4.15
N PHE A 393 12.63 1.87 4.84
CA PHE A 393 13.44 3.03 4.50
C PHE A 393 14.87 2.60 4.18
N TRP A 394 15.48 3.24 3.18
CA TRP A 394 16.78 2.79 2.66
C TRP A 394 17.77 3.94 2.51
N CYS A 395 18.96 3.79 3.10
CA CYS A 395 20.09 4.67 2.85
C CYS A 395 21.08 3.98 1.91
N ASP A 396 21.01 4.34 0.64
CA ASP A 396 21.74 3.64 -0.43
C ASP A 396 23.27 3.77 -0.33
N ASP A 397 23.76 4.93 0.11
CA ASP A 397 25.19 5.17 0.30
C ASP A 397 25.78 4.38 1.47
N CYS A 398 24.98 4.10 2.50
CA CYS A 398 25.44 3.43 3.72
C CYS A 398 25.05 1.95 3.79
N CYS A 399 24.27 1.45 2.81
CA CYS A 399 23.67 0.12 2.81
C CYS A 399 22.83 -0.18 4.07
N VAL A 400 22.16 0.84 4.63
CA VAL A 400 21.35 0.70 5.85
C VAL A 400 19.88 0.63 5.49
N SER A 401 19.19 -0.37 6.00
CA SER A 401 17.72 -0.45 6.00
C SER A 401 17.17 -0.19 7.39
N SER A 402 16.01 0.47 7.42
CA SER A 402 15.20 0.64 8.62
C SER A 402 13.77 0.20 8.29
N THR A 403 13.19 -0.66 9.12
CA THR A 403 11.80 -1.13 8.96
C THR A 403 11.00 -0.58 10.14
N LYS A 404 9.88 0.10 9.86
CA LYS A 404 8.93 0.58 10.87
C LYS A 404 7.62 -0.16 10.77
N TYR A 405 6.96 -0.40 11.90
CA TYR A 405 5.66 -1.06 11.98
C TYR A 405 4.56 -0.07 12.38
N GLN A 406 3.38 -0.20 11.78
CA GLN A 406 2.14 0.47 12.20
C GLN A 406 0.95 -0.49 12.06
N SER A 407 -0.04 -0.34 12.93
CA SER A 407 -1.30 -1.12 12.94
C SER A 407 -2.41 -0.36 13.67
#